data_AF-A0A430HRK1-F1
#
_entry.id   AF-A0A430HRK1-F1
#
_cell.length_a   1.000
_cell.length_b   1.000
_cell.length_c   1.000
_cell.angle_alpha   90.00
_cell.angle_beta   90.00
_cell.angle_gamma   90.00
#
_symmetry.space_group_name_H-M   'P 1'
#
loop_
_entity.id
_entity.type
_entity.pdbx_description
1 polymer ?
#
loop_
_entity_poly.entity_id
_entity_poly.type
_entity_poly.pdbx_seq_one_letter_code
_entity_poly.pdbx_strand_id
1 'polypeptide(L)'
;MIARPPLRRMQGVSLVTAIFLLVVLAGLAVAMVTLATTAQTGSMLDVQGTRAYLAARAGTEWGVYQVTRASGPCTKLTASPDSTSSTFALPADGSLAGMTVTVVCTRSVDNATRLPRYTVRSTACNGTSGASCPNPSDSIDYVQRVMHVEFSAPGEP
;
A
#
# COMPACT_ATOMS: atom_id res chain seq x y z
N MET A 1 -2.78 64.42 53.98
CA MET A 1 -3.28 63.02 53.95
C MET A 1 -4.00 62.80 52.64
N ILE A 2 -3.44 62.01 51.73
CA ILE A 2 -4.08 61.66 50.44
C ILE A 2 -4.64 60.25 50.59
N ALA A 3 -5.96 60.13 50.65
CA ALA A 3 -6.67 58.85 50.76
C ALA A 3 -6.61 58.10 49.42
N ARG A 4 -6.20 56.83 49.44
CA ARG A 4 -6.23 55.95 48.26
C ARG A 4 -7.58 55.23 48.19
N PRO A 5 -8.28 55.22 47.03
CA PRO A 5 -9.55 54.51 46.90
C PRO A 5 -9.33 52.99 46.88
N PRO A 6 -10.24 52.18 47.46
CA PRO A 6 -10.14 50.73 47.41
C PRO A 6 -10.49 50.23 46.00
N LEU A 7 -9.60 49.41 45.43
CA LEU A 7 -9.85 48.70 44.18
C LEU A 7 -10.96 47.68 44.40
N ARG A 8 -12.17 48.01 43.93
CA ARG A 8 -13.31 47.10 43.92
C ARG A 8 -13.03 45.99 42.90
N ARG A 9 -12.53 44.85 43.38
CA ARG A 9 -12.23 43.68 42.57
C ARG A 9 -13.56 43.03 42.15
N MET A 10 -14.01 43.29 40.93
CA MET A 10 -15.12 42.54 40.34
C MET A 10 -14.65 41.09 40.11
N GLN A 11 -15.16 40.14 40.87
CA GLN A 11 -14.69 38.75 40.89
C GLN A 11 -15.68 37.70 40.30
N GLY A 12 -16.70 38.12 39.54
CA GLY A 12 -17.70 37.18 38.99
C GLY A 12 -17.49 36.78 37.54
N VAL A 13 -17.44 37.75 36.62
CA VAL A 13 -17.51 37.49 35.17
C VAL A 13 -16.19 36.95 34.59
N SER A 14 -15.05 37.41 35.11
CA SER A 14 -13.73 37.03 34.58
C SER A 14 -13.40 35.54 34.72
N LEU A 15 -13.96 34.87 35.73
CA LEU A 15 -13.69 33.45 35.97
C LEU A 15 -14.44 32.57 34.97
N VAL A 16 -15.72 32.89 34.71
CA VAL A 16 -16.54 32.17 33.74
C VAL A 16 -15.98 32.33 32.33
N THR A 17 -15.56 33.54 31.95
CA THR A 17 -14.94 33.79 30.64
C THR A 17 -13.60 33.08 30.49
N ALA A 18 -12.79 33.02 31.55
CA ALA A 18 -11.50 32.31 31.52
C ALA A 18 -11.69 30.80 31.31
N ILE A 19 -12.64 30.18 32.02
CA ILE A 19 -12.94 28.76 31.86
C ILE A 19 -13.46 28.47 30.45
N PHE A 20 -14.37 29.31 29.93
CA PHE A 20 -14.88 29.15 28.57
C PHE A 20 -13.75 29.17 27.53
N LEU A 21 -12.84 30.14 27.61
CA LEU A 21 -11.68 30.22 26.73
C LEU A 21 -10.77 29.00 26.86
N LEU A 22 -10.51 28.53 28.09
CA LEU A 22 -9.70 27.33 28.32
C LEU A 22 -10.32 26.09 27.67
N VAL A 23 -11.62 25.90 27.78
CA VAL A 23 -12.33 24.75 27.16
C VAL A 23 -12.25 24.82 25.64
N VAL A 24 -12.45 26.01 25.04
CA VAL A 24 -12.34 26.19 23.59
C VAL A 24 -10.91 25.93 23.11
N LEU A 25 -9.90 26.50 23.78
CA LEU A 25 -8.50 26.28 23.43
C LEU A 25 -8.10 24.82 23.61
N ALA A 26 -8.58 24.15 24.65
CA ALA A 26 -8.36 22.72 24.85
C ALA A 26 -8.99 21.90 23.72
N GLY A 27 -10.22 22.21 23.31
CA GLY A 27 -10.89 21.56 22.18
C GLY A 27 -10.12 21.75 20.86
N LEU A 28 -9.61 22.96 20.60
CA LEU A 28 -8.78 23.24 19.43
C LEU A 28 -7.44 22.48 19.47
N ALA A 29 -6.78 22.45 20.63
CA ALA A 29 -5.52 21.71 20.80
C ALA A 29 -5.71 20.22 20.53
N VAL A 30 -6.79 19.61 21.04
CA VAL A 30 -7.14 18.20 20.78
C VAL A 30 -7.34 17.97 19.28
N ALA A 31 -8.13 18.82 18.61
CA ALA A 31 -8.37 18.72 17.17
C ALA A 31 -7.09 18.86 16.34
N MET A 32 -6.15 19.72 16.74
CA MET A 32 -4.86 19.85 16.05
C MET A 32 -4.00 18.59 16.22
N VAL A 33 -3.95 18.02 17.43
CA VAL A 33 -3.18 16.80 17.69
C VAL A 33 -3.75 15.62 16.89
N THR A 34 -5.08 15.45 16.84
CA THR A 34 -5.70 14.36 16.07
C THR A 34 -5.36 14.49 14.59
N LEU A 35 -5.49 15.69 13.99
CA LEU A 35 -5.11 15.93 12.60
C LEU A 35 -3.63 15.65 12.34
N ALA A 36 -2.73 16.07 13.25
CA ALA A 36 -1.30 15.81 13.12
C ALA A 36 -0.99 14.30 13.13
N THR A 37 -1.66 13.53 13.99
CA THR A 37 -1.48 12.07 14.03
C THR A 37 -1.99 11.38 12.76
N THR A 38 -3.13 11.81 12.21
CA THR A 38 -3.67 11.28 10.95
C THR A 38 -2.78 11.65 9.75
N ALA A 39 -2.17 12.84 9.74
CA ALA A 39 -1.25 13.24 8.69
C ALA A 39 0.01 12.34 8.67
N GLN A 40 0.53 11.97 9.84
CA GLN A 40 1.70 11.10 9.95
C GLN A 40 1.40 9.68 9.44
N THR A 41 0.26 9.09 9.81
CA THR A 41 -0.12 7.75 9.35
C THR A 41 -0.36 7.72 7.84
N GLY A 42 -1.02 8.75 7.30
CA GLY A 42 -1.25 8.88 5.85
C GLY A 42 0.05 8.90 5.04
N SER A 43 1.09 9.60 5.52
CA SER A 43 2.41 9.61 4.87
C SER A 43 3.07 8.22 4.85
N MET A 44 2.94 7.45 5.93
CA MET A 44 3.49 6.09 5.98
C MET A 44 2.77 5.15 5.00
N LEU A 45 1.44 5.24 4.90
CA LEU A 45 0.66 4.45 3.94
C LEU A 45 1.01 4.80 2.48
N ASP A 46 1.28 6.06 2.17
CA ASP A 46 1.69 6.46 0.82
C ASP A 46 3.05 5.87 0.44
N VAL A 47 4.02 5.90 1.36
CA VAL A 47 5.32 5.25 1.18
C VAL A 47 5.18 3.74 1.02
N GLN A 48 4.31 3.08 1.80
CA GLN A 48 4.04 1.66 1.62
C GLN A 48 3.34 1.38 0.28
N GLY A 49 2.45 2.26 -0.17
CA GLY A 49 1.79 2.23 -1.47
C GLY A 49 2.77 2.24 -2.64
N THR A 50 3.76 3.14 -2.59
CA THR A 50 4.81 3.23 -3.62
C THR A 50 5.73 2.02 -3.62
N ARG A 51 6.12 1.51 -2.44
CA ARG A 51 6.91 0.27 -2.32
C ARG A 51 6.17 -0.93 -2.89
N ALA A 52 4.89 -1.10 -2.57
CA ALA A 52 4.06 -2.17 -3.13
C ALA A 52 3.95 -2.05 -4.65
N TYR A 53 3.84 -0.84 -5.19
CA TYR A 53 3.81 -0.61 -6.63
C TYR A 53 5.12 -1.04 -7.31
N LEU A 54 6.26 -0.61 -6.76
CA LEU A 54 7.59 -0.97 -7.29
C LEU A 54 7.83 -2.48 -7.18
N ALA A 55 7.39 -3.12 -6.10
CA ALA A 55 7.46 -4.57 -5.92
C ALA A 55 6.61 -5.31 -6.96
N ALA A 56 5.37 -4.87 -7.19
CA ALA A 56 4.49 -5.46 -8.20
C ALA A 56 5.09 -5.34 -9.60
N ARG A 57 5.66 -4.17 -9.94
CA ARG A 57 6.35 -3.93 -11.20
C ARG A 57 7.55 -4.85 -11.40
N ALA A 58 8.43 -4.95 -10.40
CA ALA A 58 9.57 -5.87 -10.45
C ALA A 58 9.10 -7.33 -10.64
N GLY A 59 8.01 -7.73 -9.98
CA GLY A 59 7.40 -9.05 -10.18
C GLY A 59 6.83 -9.27 -11.59
N THR A 60 6.25 -8.24 -12.23
CA THR A 60 5.84 -8.36 -13.63
C THR A 60 7.03 -8.48 -14.58
N GLU A 61 8.09 -7.69 -14.38
CA GLU A 61 9.30 -7.74 -15.20
C GLU A 61 9.97 -9.12 -15.08
N TRP A 62 10.03 -9.66 -13.85
CA TRP A 62 10.48 -11.04 -13.62
C TRP A 62 9.56 -12.07 -14.28
N GLY A 63 8.24 -11.95 -14.17
CA GLY A 63 7.30 -12.91 -14.78
C GLY A 63 7.35 -12.92 -16.31
N VAL A 64 7.47 -11.74 -16.94
CA VAL A 64 7.67 -11.63 -18.40
C VAL A 64 9.01 -12.23 -18.81
N TYR A 65 10.07 -11.98 -18.04
CA TYR A 65 11.37 -12.59 -18.27
C TYR A 65 11.29 -14.13 -18.23
N GLN A 66 10.54 -14.68 -17.26
CA GLN A 66 10.32 -16.12 -17.18
C GLN A 66 9.60 -16.67 -18.39
N VAL A 67 8.55 -16.00 -18.89
CA VAL A 67 7.83 -16.47 -20.09
C VAL A 67 8.68 -16.41 -21.36
N THR A 68 9.57 -15.41 -21.48
CA THR A 68 10.28 -15.13 -22.75
C THR A 68 11.68 -15.72 -22.86
N ARG A 69 12.40 -15.92 -21.75
CA ARG A 69 13.84 -16.22 -21.80
C ARG A 69 14.32 -17.37 -20.92
N ALA A 70 13.61 -17.69 -19.85
CA ALA A 70 14.12 -18.61 -18.82
C ALA A 70 13.28 -19.87 -18.71
N SER A 71 13.89 -21.00 -18.36
CA SER A 71 13.19 -22.27 -18.07
C SER A 71 12.51 -22.28 -16.70
N GLY A 72 11.77 -21.21 -16.38
CA GLY A 72 11.16 -20.97 -15.09
C GLY A 72 9.78 -21.64 -14.89
N PRO A 73 9.12 -21.38 -13.75
CA PRO A 73 7.78 -21.93 -13.49
C PRO A 73 6.75 -21.47 -14.54
N CYS A 74 6.89 -20.26 -15.09
CA CYS A 74 5.96 -19.73 -16.11
C CYS A 74 6.13 -20.35 -17.51
N THR A 75 7.23 -21.08 -17.79
CA THR A 75 7.40 -21.80 -19.06
C THR A 75 6.82 -23.21 -19.05
N LYS A 76 6.38 -23.69 -17.89
CA LYS A 76 5.73 -25.01 -17.77
C LYS A 76 4.30 -25.04 -18.32
N LEU A 77 3.78 -23.88 -18.75
CA LEU A 77 2.45 -23.71 -19.30
C LEU A 77 2.36 -24.34 -20.70
N THR A 78 1.93 -25.60 -20.76
CA THR A 78 1.92 -26.40 -22.00
C THR A 78 0.51 -26.53 -22.59
N ALA A 79 -0.53 -26.45 -21.76
CA ALA A 79 -1.93 -26.50 -22.17
C ALA A 79 -2.58 -25.11 -22.24
N SER A 80 -3.81 -25.04 -22.75
CA SER A 80 -4.63 -23.84 -22.69
C SER A 80 -6.08 -24.18 -22.32
N PRO A 81 -6.67 -23.55 -21.29
CA PRO A 81 -6.02 -22.63 -20.36
C PRO A 81 -5.10 -23.35 -19.36
N ASP A 82 -3.98 -22.75 -19.01
CA ASP A 82 -3.06 -23.23 -17.97
C ASP A 82 -2.57 -22.05 -17.12
N SER A 83 -2.26 -22.30 -15.85
CA SER A 83 -1.82 -21.28 -14.90
C SER A 83 -0.81 -21.82 -13.90
N THR A 84 0.19 -21.01 -13.56
CA THR A 84 1.19 -21.32 -12.54
C THR A 84 1.46 -20.07 -11.71
N SER A 85 1.67 -20.25 -10.40
CA SER A 85 2.00 -19.17 -9.49
C SER A 85 3.38 -19.37 -8.86
N SER A 86 4.03 -18.26 -8.55
CA SER A 86 5.26 -18.22 -7.77
C SER A 86 5.16 -17.08 -6.76
N THR A 87 5.49 -17.37 -5.51
CA THR A 87 5.48 -16.39 -4.42
C THR A 87 6.88 -16.31 -3.84
N PHE A 88 7.35 -15.09 -3.63
CA PHE A 88 8.64 -14.82 -2.98
C PHE A 88 8.58 -13.52 -2.19
N ALA A 89 9.28 -13.50 -1.06
CA ALA A 89 9.50 -12.29 -0.29
C ALA A 89 10.64 -11.48 -0.91
N LEU A 90 10.53 -10.15 -0.89
CA LEU A 90 11.65 -9.29 -1.26
C LEU A 90 12.72 -9.26 -0.16
N PRO A 91 13.99 -8.98 -0.51
CA PRO A 91 15.08 -8.95 0.44
C PRO A 91 14.79 -8.02 1.64
N ALA A 92 15.05 -8.53 2.85
CA ALA A 92 14.81 -7.80 4.09
C ALA A 92 15.71 -6.56 4.26
N ASP A 93 16.85 -6.52 3.56
CA ASP A 93 17.85 -5.45 3.67
C ASP A 93 17.63 -4.32 2.64
N GLY A 94 16.53 -4.36 1.87
CA GLY A 94 16.25 -3.45 0.77
C GLY A 94 15.16 -2.40 1.05
N SER A 95 14.99 -1.46 0.12
CA SER A 95 13.92 -0.44 0.17
C SER A 95 12.50 -1.03 0.04
N LEU A 96 12.39 -2.27 -0.44
CA LEU A 96 11.14 -3.04 -0.57
C LEU A 96 11.00 -4.10 0.54
N ALA A 97 11.77 -4.00 1.63
CA ALA A 97 11.66 -4.90 2.77
C ALA A 97 10.22 -4.95 3.31
N GLY A 98 9.79 -6.15 3.71
CA GLY A 98 8.44 -6.40 4.22
C GLY A 98 7.37 -6.56 3.13
N MET A 99 7.74 -6.53 1.84
CA MET A 99 6.83 -6.82 0.74
C MET A 99 6.98 -8.28 0.29
N THR A 100 5.85 -8.95 0.10
CA THR A 100 5.78 -10.24 -0.59
C THR A 100 5.16 -10.04 -1.97
N VAL A 101 5.66 -10.77 -2.97
CA VAL A 101 5.15 -10.73 -4.34
C VAL A 101 4.69 -12.12 -4.75
N THR A 102 3.47 -12.19 -5.28
CA THR A 102 2.92 -13.37 -5.92
C THR A 102 2.70 -13.08 -7.39
N VAL A 103 3.44 -13.77 -8.24
CA VAL A 103 3.33 -13.70 -9.69
C VAL A 103 2.54 -14.91 -10.16
N VAL A 104 1.47 -14.65 -10.92
CA VAL A 104 0.64 -15.66 -11.58
C VAL A 104 0.82 -15.49 -13.08
N CYS A 105 1.32 -16.53 -13.72
CA CYS A 105 1.42 -16.62 -15.16
C CYS A 105 0.30 -17.50 -15.68
N THR A 106 -0.45 -17.01 -16.67
CA THR A 106 -1.49 -17.79 -17.34
C THR A 106 -1.26 -17.79 -18.84
N ARG A 107 -1.52 -18.94 -19.46
CA ARG A 107 -1.50 -19.11 -20.91
C ARG A 107 -2.91 -19.42 -21.37
N SER A 108 -3.39 -18.66 -22.36
CA SER A 108 -4.63 -18.91 -23.05
C SER A 108 -4.39 -18.89 -24.57
N VAL A 109 -5.32 -19.41 -25.35
CA VAL A 109 -5.34 -19.24 -26.80
C VAL A 109 -6.49 -18.33 -27.17
N ASP A 110 -6.21 -17.33 -28.01
CA ASP A 110 -7.26 -16.48 -28.55
C ASP A 110 -8.17 -17.29 -29.46
N ASN A 111 -9.48 -17.22 -29.25
CA ASN A 111 -10.44 -17.98 -30.04
C ASN A 111 -10.49 -17.52 -31.51
N ALA A 112 -10.21 -16.24 -31.77
CA ALA A 112 -10.27 -15.64 -33.11
C ALA A 112 -8.98 -15.87 -33.92
N THR A 113 -7.81 -15.68 -33.32
CA THR A 113 -6.52 -15.75 -34.01
C THR A 113 -5.81 -17.09 -33.81
N ARG A 114 -6.29 -17.94 -32.88
CA ARG A 114 -5.62 -19.17 -32.42
C ARG A 114 -4.18 -18.96 -31.94
N LEU A 115 -3.81 -17.72 -31.62
CA LEU A 115 -2.48 -17.38 -31.12
C LEU A 115 -2.40 -17.57 -29.60
N PRO A 116 -1.25 -18.04 -29.08
CA PRO A 116 -1.03 -18.12 -27.65
C PRO A 116 -0.86 -16.73 -27.05
N ARG A 117 -1.64 -16.47 -26.01
CA ARG A 117 -1.70 -15.24 -25.23
C ARG A 117 -1.18 -15.56 -23.84
N TYR A 118 -0.20 -14.78 -23.41
CA TYR A 118 0.40 -14.89 -22.10
C TYR A 118 0.02 -13.69 -21.27
N THR A 119 -0.34 -13.99 -20.04
CA THR A 119 -0.79 -12.99 -19.10
C THR A 119 -0.03 -13.18 -17.80
N VAL A 120 0.63 -12.12 -17.36
CA VAL A 120 1.42 -12.11 -16.13
C VAL A 120 0.75 -11.14 -15.18
N ARG A 121 0.24 -11.66 -14.06
CA ARG A 121 -0.34 -10.89 -12.97
C ARG A 121 0.59 -10.93 -11.76
N SER A 122 1.16 -9.81 -11.40
CA SER A 122 2.00 -9.65 -10.20
C SER A 122 1.22 -8.92 -9.12
N THR A 123 1.08 -9.53 -7.95
CA THR A 123 0.43 -8.94 -6.79
C THR A 123 1.47 -8.77 -5.69
N ALA A 124 1.68 -7.54 -5.23
CA ALA A 124 2.52 -7.23 -4.09
C ALA A 124 1.68 -6.79 -2.89
N CYS A 125 2.04 -7.25 -1.69
CA CYS A 125 1.38 -6.87 -0.45
C CYS A 125 2.34 -6.86 0.75
N ASN A 126 2.06 -6.00 1.75
CA ASN A 126 2.73 -5.99 3.05
C ASN A 126 1.99 -6.89 4.06
N GLY A 127 1.97 -8.20 3.78
CA GLY A 127 1.40 -9.20 4.69
C GLY A 127 2.42 -9.76 5.68
N THR A 128 2.01 -10.77 6.44
CA THR A 128 2.93 -11.63 7.20
C THR A 128 4.01 -12.20 6.28
N SER A 129 5.27 -12.12 6.70
CA SER A 129 6.42 -12.64 5.94
C SER A 129 6.19 -14.10 5.56
N GLY A 130 6.16 -14.41 4.27
CA GLY A 130 5.93 -15.76 3.73
C GLY A 130 4.50 -16.06 3.27
N ALA A 131 3.54 -15.16 3.47
CA ALA A 131 2.17 -15.33 2.95
C ALA A 131 2.07 -14.94 1.47
N SER A 132 1.31 -15.70 0.67
CA SER A 132 1.02 -15.37 -0.73
C SER A 132 0.01 -14.25 -0.85
N CYS A 133 0.25 -13.30 -1.76
CA CYS A 133 -0.68 -12.21 -2.04
C CYS A 133 -1.74 -12.63 -3.08
N PRO A 134 -3.00 -12.19 -2.96
CA PRO A 134 -3.54 -11.33 -1.91
C PRO A 134 -3.68 -12.04 -0.56
N ASN A 135 -3.26 -11.37 0.53
CA ASN A 135 -3.46 -11.83 1.90
C ASN A 135 -4.11 -10.69 2.70
N PRO A 136 -5.38 -10.37 2.43
CA PRO A 136 -6.05 -9.30 3.14
C PRO A 136 -6.05 -9.62 4.64
N SER A 137 -5.55 -8.69 5.45
CA SER A 137 -5.70 -8.72 6.90
C SER A 137 -6.63 -7.58 7.31
N ASP A 138 -7.28 -7.70 8.47
CA ASP A 138 -8.08 -6.62 9.06
C ASP A 138 -7.21 -5.46 9.61
N SER A 139 -5.94 -5.39 9.19
CA SER A 139 -5.02 -4.32 9.57
C SER A 139 -5.29 -3.07 8.73
N ILE A 140 -5.37 -1.93 9.40
CA ILE A 140 -5.44 -0.61 8.76
C ILE A 140 -4.18 -0.30 7.92
N ASP A 141 -3.07 -0.98 8.20
CA ASP A 141 -1.80 -0.81 7.49
C ASP A 141 -1.69 -1.71 6.25
N TYR A 142 -2.69 -2.54 5.93
CA TYR A 142 -2.62 -3.43 4.77
C TYR A 142 -2.69 -2.64 3.45
N VAL A 143 -1.67 -2.84 2.63
CA VAL A 143 -1.51 -2.24 1.31
C VAL A 143 -1.24 -3.35 0.30
N GLN A 144 -1.98 -3.32 -0.81
CA GLN A 144 -1.80 -4.22 -1.92
C GLN A 144 -1.76 -3.45 -3.24
N ARG A 145 -0.88 -3.87 -4.15
CA ARG A 145 -0.85 -3.40 -5.53
C ARG A 145 -0.82 -4.58 -6.48
N VAL A 146 -1.61 -4.49 -7.55
CA VAL A 146 -1.70 -5.51 -8.60
C VAL A 146 -1.28 -4.89 -9.92
N MET A 147 -0.39 -5.58 -10.63
CA MET A 147 0.04 -5.25 -11.97
C MET A 147 -0.27 -6.40 -12.90
N HIS A 148 -0.75 -6.07 -14.09
CA HIS A 148 -1.16 -7.04 -15.08
C HIS A 148 -0.59 -6.64 -16.43
N VAL A 149 0.08 -7.57 -17.08
CA VAL A 149 0.59 -7.40 -18.44
C VAL A 149 0.18 -8.59 -19.27
N GLU A 150 -0.16 -8.30 -20.51
CA GLU A 150 -0.63 -9.28 -21.47
C GLU A 150 0.12 -9.08 -22.77
N PHE A 151 0.59 -10.18 -23.36
CA PHE A 151 1.33 -10.17 -24.60
C PHE A 151 1.16 -11.51 -25.32
N SER A 152 1.19 -11.48 -26.64
CA SER A 152 1.41 -12.68 -27.45
C SER A 152 2.91 -13.00 -27.41
N ALA A 153 3.27 -14.28 -27.29
CA ALA A 153 4.67 -14.66 -27.51
C ALA A 153 5.11 -14.20 -28.91
N PRO A 154 6.35 -13.71 -29.08
CA PRO A 154 6.87 -13.44 -30.41
C PRO A 154 6.78 -14.74 -31.21
N GLY A 155 6.15 -14.67 -32.39
CA GLY A 155 6.15 -15.80 -33.31
C GLY A 155 7.60 -16.15 -33.61
N GLU A 156 8.01 -17.37 -33.26
CA GLU A 156 9.18 -17.95 -33.88
C GLU A 156 8.87 -18.05 -35.39
N PRO A 157 9.75 -17.56 -36.28
CA PRO A 157 9.58 -17.69 -37.72
C PRO A 157 9.59 -19.16 -38.17
#